data_AF-A0A5K1AWM1-F1
#
_entry.id   AF-A0A5K1AWM1-F1
#
_cell.length_a   1.000
_cell.length_b   1.000
_cell.length_c   1.000
_cell.angle_alpha   90.00
_cell.angle_beta   90.00
_cell.angle_gamma   90.00
#
_symmetry.space_group_name_H-M   'P 1'
#
loop_
_entity.id
_entity.type
_entity.pdbx_description
1 polymer ?
#
loop_
_entity_poly.entity_id
_entity_poly.type
_entity_poly.pdbx_seq_one_letter_code
_entity_poly.pdbx_strand_id
1 'polypeptide(L)'
;MLADLMKLVAACWRPSAKDGYGNGSRGGGDAAIVGRQDGLLWYKDSGQHLNGEFSMAVVQANNLLEDQSQIESGSLSLLESGPCGTFVGVYDGHGGPETSRYINDHLFYHLK
;
A
#
# COMPACT_ATOMS: atom_id res chain seq x y z
N MET A 1 -7.94 20.69 -2.14
CA MET A 1 -6.90 20.72 -3.19
C MET A 1 -5.49 20.90 -2.62
N LEU A 2 -5.10 22.08 -2.10
CA LEU A 2 -3.75 22.23 -1.51
C LEU A 2 -3.58 21.36 -0.25
N ALA A 3 -4.59 21.27 0.61
CA ALA A 3 -4.55 20.44 1.81
C ALA A 3 -4.38 18.94 1.47
N ASP A 4 -5.10 18.43 0.47
CA ASP A 4 -5.03 17.03 0.04
C ASP A 4 -3.68 16.71 -0.63
N LEU A 5 -3.15 17.67 -1.41
CA LEU A 5 -1.80 17.58 -1.95
C LEU A 5 -0.75 17.55 -0.85
N MET A 6 -0.89 18.38 0.18
CA MET A 6 0.03 18.39 1.32
C MET A 6 -0.07 17.10 2.15
N LYS A 7 -1.26 16.50 2.26
CA LYS A 7 -1.43 15.16 2.87
C LYS A 7 -0.70 14.07 2.07
N LEU A 8 -0.82 14.10 0.74
CA LEU A 8 -0.12 13.17 -0.15
C LEU A 8 1.41 13.32 0.00
N VAL A 9 1.93 14.54 -0.11
CA VAL A 9 3.35 14.82 0.04
C VAL A 9 3.84 14.42 1.43
N ALA A 10 3.06 14.69 2.47
CA ALA A 10 3.40 14.31 3.84
C ALA A 10 3.46 12.78 4.01
N ALA A 11 2.52 12.02 3.44
CA ALA A 11 2.53 10.55 3.48
C ALA A 11 3.78 9.97 2.80
N CYS A 12 4.19 10.53 1.65
CA CYS A 12 5.39 10.06 0.95
C CYS A 12 6.72 10.50 1.60
N TRP A 13 6.70 11.38 2.60
CA TRP A 13 7.91 12.00 3.17
C TRP A 13 8.02 11.86 4.69
N ARG A 14 7.18 11.02 5.32
CA ARG A 14 7.30 10.75 6.76
C ARG A 14 8.65 10.08 7.02
N PRO A 15 9.52 10.65 7.88
CA PRO A 15 10.75 9.97 8.27
C PRO A 15 10.41 8.60 8.86
N SER A 16 11.17 7.57 8.46
CA SER A 16 11.16 6.24 9.10
C SER A 16 11.68 6.39 10.53
N ALA A 17 10.87 6.98 11.41
CA ALA A 17 11.20 7.16 12.80
C ALA A 17 10.89 5.87 13.54
N LYS A 18 11.94 5.15 13.94
CA LYS A 18 11.86 4.24 15.07
C LYS A 18 11.47 5.06 16.30
N ASP A 19 10.41 4.60 16.95
CA ASP A 19 9.94 4.91 18.31
C ASP A 19 9.15 6.20 18.58
N GLY A 20 7.84 6.00 18.80
CA GLY A 20 7.19 6.29 20.08
C GLY A 20 6.79 7.73 20.40
N TYR A 21 5.58 8.15 20.01
CA TYR A 21 4.73 9.03 20.82
C TYR A 21 3.25 8.79 20.50
N GLY A 22 2.48 8.41 21.52
CA GLY A 22 1.13 7.88 21.40
C GLY A 22 0.04 8.92 21.20
N ASN A 23 -1.03 8.51 20.52
CA ASN A 23 -2.38 8.39 21.09
C ASN A 23 -3.30 7.64 20.11
N GLY A 24 -4.05 6.63 20.59
CA GLY A 24 -5.08 5.96 19.79
C GLY A 24 -4.86 4.47 19.48
N SER A 25 -4.87 3.63 20.52
CA SER A 25 -5.44 2.27 20.56
C SER A 25 -5.57 1.45 19.26
N ARG A 26 -4.66 0.48 19.04
CA ARG A 26 -4.92 -0.99 18.96
C ARG A 26 -3.80 -1.71 18.19
N GLY A 27 -3.20 -2.71 18.83
CA GLY A 27 -2.55 -3.84 18.15
C GLY A 27 -1.11 -3.61 17.69
N GLY A 28 -0.15 -4.08 18.48
CA GLY A 28 1.24 -4.20 18.05
C GLY A 28 1.40 -5.21 16.91
N GLY A 29 2.29 -4.90 15.98
CA GLY A 29 3.01 -5.91 15.22
C GLY A 29 2.55 -6.24 13.80
N ASP A 30 1.73 -5.44 13.11
CA ASP A 30 1.38 -5.72 11.68
C ASP A 30 1.20 -4.45 10.81
N ALA A 31 1.28 -3.26 11.41
CA ALA A 31 0.98 -1.99 10.74
C ALA A 31 2.00 -1.56 9.66
N ALA A 32 3.13 -2.26 9.53
CA ALA A 32 4.07 -2.07 8.42
C ALA A 32 3.70 -2.92 7.18
N ILE A 33 2.93 -3.98 7.36
CA ILE A 33 2.52 -4.88 6.26
C ILE A 33 1.25 -4.34 5.60
N VAL A 34 0.26 -3.91 6.40
CA VAL A 34 -1.04 -3.42 5.94
C VAL A 34 -1.00 -1.89 5.76
N GLY A 35 -1.36 -1.40 4.58
CA GLY A 35 -1.40 0.04 4.29
C GLY A 35 -2.43 0.81 5.13
N ARG A 36 -2.21 2.12 5.29
CA ARG A 36 -3.02 3.03 6.09
C ARG A 36 -4.07 3.71 5.22
N GLN A 37 -5.28 3.94 5.76
CA GLN A 37 -6.35 4.65 5.06
C GLN A 37 -6.80 5.88 5.87
N ASP A 38 -6.83 7.06 5.22
CA ASP A 38 -7.39 8.33 5.72
C ASP A 38 -8.38 8.88 4.68
N GLY A 39 -9.66 8.56 4.84
CA GLY A 39 -10.70 8.92 3.86
C GLY A 39 -10.46 8.26 2.49
N LEU A 40 -10.22 9.10 1.48
CA LEU A 40 -9.92 8.71 0.09
C LEU A 40 -8.41 8.61 -0.20
N LEU A 41 -7.58 8.74 0.84
CA LEU A 41 -6.15 8.51 0.77
C LEU A 41 -5.84 7.14 1.36
N TRP A 42 -5.21 6.28 0.58
CA TRP A 42 -4.54 5.08 1.07
C TRP A 42 -3.03 5.23 0.86
N TYR A 43 -2.22 4.80 1.83
CA TYR A 43 -0.76 4.91 1.70
C TYR A 43 0.00 3.90 2.55
N LYS A 44 1.22 3.62 2.11
CA LYS A 44 2.24 2.82 2.79
C LYS A 44 3.53 3.64 2.78
N ASP A 45 3.87 4.19 3.96
CA ASP A 45 4.97 5.17 4.12
C ASP A 45 6.35 4.59 3.76
N SER A 46 6.65 3.37 4.21
CA SER A 46 7.94 2.72 3.97
C SER A 46 7.80 1.20 4.02
N GLY A 47 8.26 0.52 2.97
CA GLY A 47 8.44 -0.92 2.91
C GLY A 47 9.86 -1.26 2.47
N GLN A 48 10.35 -2.43 2.91
CA GLN A 48 11.67 -2.93 2.53
C GLN A 48 11.58 -3.86 1.32
N HIS A 49 12.48 -3.66 0.37
CA HIS A 49 12.78 -4.57 -0.73
C HIS A 49 14.29 -4.93 -0.71
N LEU A 50 14.67 -6.03 -1.36
CA LEU A 50 16.05 -6.53 -1.48
C LEU A 50 17.07 -5.45 -1.88
N ASN A 51 16.65 -4.46 -2.68
CA ASN A 51 17.53 -3.43 -3.24
C ASN A 51 17.19 -2.00 -2.79
N GLY A 52 16.32 -1.81 -1.79
CA GLY A 52 16.01 -0.47 -1.28
C GLY A 52 14.69 -0.35 -0.53
N GLU A 53 14.24 0.89 -0.34
CA GLU A 53 12.97 1.24 0.29
C GLU A 53 11.96 1.70 -0.76
N PHE A 54 10.68 1.45 -0.51
CA PHE A 54 9.59 1.95 -1.33
C PHE A 54 8.50 2.59 -0.48
N SER A 55 7.75 3.49 -1.11
CA SER A 55 6.50 4.06 -0.57
C SER A 55 5.42 3.98 -1.65
N MET A 56 4.15 3.87 -1.25
CA MET A 56 3.03 3.84 -2.17
C MET A 56 1.86 4.65 -1.62
N ALA A 57 1.14 5.36 -2.49
CA ALA A 57 -0.07 6.06 -2.11
C ALA A 57 -1.08 6.06 -3.27
N VAL A 58 -2.36 5.99 -2.91
CA VAL A 58 -3.51 6.15 -3.80
C VAL A 58 -4.34 7.30 -3.23
N VAL A 59 -4.59 8.30 -4.06
CA VAL A 59 -5.49 9.41 -3.75
C VAL A 59 -6.48 9.54 -4.89
N GLN A 60 -7.76 9.53 -4.58
CA GLN A 60 -8.79 9.57 -5.60
C GLN A 60 -9.51 10.91 -5.64
N ALA A 61 -9.95 11.28 -6.85
CA ALA A 61 -10.76 12.48 -7.09
C ALA A 61 -12.28 12.23 -6.95
N ASN A 62 -12.73 10.97 -7.03
CA ASN A 62 -14.14 10.59 -6.89
C ASN A 62 -14.55 10.55 -5.40
N ASN A 63 -15.85 10.46 -5.14
CA ASN A 63 -16.40 10.37 -3.77
C ASN A 63 -16.24 8.98 -3.13
N LEU A 64 -15.72 8.01 -3.87
CA LEU A 64 -15.53 6.62 -3.47
C LEU A 64 -14.12 6.20 -3.85
N LEU A 65 -13.46 5.43 -2.99
CA LEU A 65 -12.14 4.86 -3.26
C LEU A 65 -12.29 3.60 -4.13
N GLU A 66 -12.41 3.81 -5.44
CA GLU A 66 -12.46 2.77 -6.47
C GLU A 66 -11.05 2.30 -6.86
N ASP A 67 -10.04 3.16 -6.83
CA ASP A 67 -8.67 2.78 -7.16
C ASP A 67 -8.07 1.91 -6.05
N GLN A 68 -7.33 0.88 -6.44
CA GLN A 68 -6.64 -0.01 -5.53
C GLN A 68 -5.17 -0.14 -5.93
N SER A 69 -4.32 -0.44 -4.96
CA SER A 69 -2.90 -0.69 -5.22
C SER A 69 -2.35 -1.72 -4.26
N GLN A 70 -1.35 -2.47 -4.70
CA GLN A 70 -0.65 -3.43 -3.85
C GLN A 70 0.84 -3.43 -4.17
N ILE A 71 1.63 -3.83 -3.18
CA ILE A 71 3.05 -4.02 -3.35
C ILE A 71 3.52 -5.17 -2.47
N GLU A 72 4.13 -6.16 -3.12
CA GLU A 72 4.64 -7.37 -2.50
C GLU A 72 6.09 -7.56 -2.92
N SER A 73 6.99 -7.79 -1.96
CA SER A 73 8.42 -8.01 -2.21
C SER A 73 8.86 -9.32 -1.56
N GLY A 74 9.67 -10.11 -2.27
CA GLY A 74 10.18 -11.39 -1.78
C GLY A 74 10.02 -12.50 -2.81
N SER A 75 9.74 -13.73 -2.35
CA SER A 75 9.53 -14.85 -3.26
C SER A 75 8.25 -14.67 -4.07
N LEU A 76 8.40 -14.71 -5.40
CA LEU A 76 7.32 -14.74 -6.38
C LEU A 76 6.92 -16.17 -6.74
N SER A 77 7.36 -17.16 -5.96
CA SER A 77 6.99 -18.56 -6.14
C SER A 77 6.61 -19.21 -4.81
N LEU A 78 5.75 -20.23 -4.90
CA LEU A 78 5.54 -21.17 -3.80
C LEU A 78 6.77 -22.07 -3.53
N LEU A 79 7.69 -22.22 -4.49
CA LEU A 79 8.95 -22.93 -4.27
C LEU A 79 9.98 -22.03 -3.57
N GLU A 80 10.68 -22.59 -2.59
CA GLU A 80 11.73 -21.89 -1.81
C GLU A 80 12.92 -21.43 -2.68
N SER A 81 13.18 -22.14 -3.79
CA SER A 81 14.21 -21.79 -4.77
C SER A 81 13.69 -20.95 -5.96
N GLY A 82 12.50 -20.39 -5.84
CA GLY A 82 11.88 -19.61 -6.92
C GLY A 82 12.43 -18.20 -7.08
N PRO A 83 12.03 -17.49 -8.16
CA PRO A 83 12.45 -16.12 -8.38
C PRO A 83 11.98 -15.21 -7.24
N CYS A 84 12.89 -14.37 -6.75
CA CYS A 84 12.55 -13.26 -5.89
C CYS A 84 12.36 -12.00 -6.73
N GLY A 85 11.44 -11.14 -6.32
CA GLY A 85 11.19 -9.88 -7.00
C GLY A 85 10.24 -8.99 -6.22
N THR A 86 9.79 -7.93 -6.90
CA THR A 86 8.79 -7.00 -6.37
C THR A 86 7.64 -6.94 -7.35
N PHE A 87 6.46 -7.27 -6.87
CA PHE A 87 5.20 -7.09 -7.57
C PHE A 87 4.62 -5.73 -7.18
N VAL A 88 4.29 -4.91 -8.19
CA VAL A 88 3.59 -3.63 -7.99
C VAL A 88 2.31 -3.66 -8.81
N GLY A 89 1.18 -3.51 -8.13
CA GLY A 89 -0.14 -3.45 -8.75
C GLY A 89 -0.75 -2.07 -8.58
N VAL A 90 -1.22 -1.49 -9.69
CA VAL A 90 -2.00 -0.25 -9.72
C VAL A 90 -3.25 -0.54 -10.54
N TYR A 91 -4.42 -0.39 -9.91
CA TYR A 91 -5.71 -0.78 -10.47
C TYR A 91 -6.64 0.43 -10.46
N ASP A 92 -6.86 1.02 -11.64
CA ASP A 92 -7.82 2.10 -11.87
C ASP A 92 -9.24 1.51 -11.86
N GLY A 93 -10.01 1.85 -10.84
CA GLY A 93 -11.36 1.31 -10.61
C GLY A 93 -12.44 2.19 -11.21
N HIS A 94 -13.47 1.60 -11.81
CA HIS A 94 -14.61 2.35 -12.35
C HIS A 94 -15.93 1.61 -12.20
N GLY A 95 -16.98 2.35 -11.82
CA GLY A 95 -18.32 1.79 -11.65
C GLY A 95 -18.51 1.07 -10.32
N GLY A 96 -17.68 1.40 -9.33
CA GLY A 96 -17.58 0.74 -8.03
C GLY A 96 -16.17 0.13 -7.77
N PRO A 97 -15.80 -0.09 -6.50
CA PRO A 97 -14.49 -0.60 -6.09
C PRO A 97 -14.36 -2.13 -6.22
N GLU A 98 -15.42 -2.84 -6.62
CA GLU A 98 -15.51 -4.29 -6.49
C GLU A 98 -14.47 -5.01 -7.35
N THR A 99 -14.30 -4.59 -8.61
CA THR A 99 -13.37 -5.24 -9.54
C THR A 99 -11.91 -4.96 -9.18
N SER A 100 -11.56 -3.70 -8.93
CA SER A 100 -10.21 -3.31 -8.53
C SER A 100 -9.81 -3.97 -7.20
N ARG A 101 -10.73 -4.06 -6.23
CA ARG A 101 -10.51 -4.76 -4.96
C ARG A 101 -10.35 -6.26 -5.15
N TYR A 102 -11.18 -6.88 -5.98
CA TYR A 102 -11.04 -8.29 -6.30
C TYR A 102 -9.66 -8.59 -6.91
N ILE A 103 -9.20 -7.78 -7.85
CA ILE A 103 -7.86 -7.93 -8.43
C ILE A 103 -6.79 -7.75 -7.35
N ASN A 104 -6.94 -6.75 -6.47
CA ASN A 104 -6.01 -6.47 -5.38
C ASN A 104 -5.82 -7.70 -4.45
N ASP A 105 -6.93 -8.33 -4.08
CA ASP A 105 -6.92 -9.45 -3.14
C ASP A 105 -6.39 -10.76 -3.75
N HIS A 106 -6.48 -10.92 -5.08
CA HIS A 106 -6.29 -12.23 -5.72
C HIS A 106 -5.13 -12.30 -6.71
N LEU A 107 -4.76 -11.22 -7.39
CA LEU A 107 -3.85 -11.31 -8.54
C LEU A 107 -2.46 -11.81 -8.15
N PHE A 108 -1.92 -11.36 -7.02
CA PHE A 108 -0.58 -11.78 -6.59
C PHE A 108 -0.51 -13.28 -6.27
N TYR A 109 -1.53 -13.84 -5.63
CA TYR A 109 -1.58 -15.26 -5.33
C TYR A 109 -1.63 -16.14 -6.57
N HIS A 110 -2.20 -15.65 -7.68
CA HIS A 110 -2.22 -16.36 -8.95
C HIS A 110 -0.90 -16.23 -9.74
N LEU A 111 0.01 -15.34 -9.31
CA LEU A 111 1.35 -15.20 -9.87
C LEU A 111 2.39 -16.02 -9.10
N LYS A 112 2.06 -16.49 -7.90
CA LYS A 112 2.97 -17.21 -6.99
C LYS A 112 2.90 -18.73 -7.13
#